data_AF-A0A1V6APC5-F1
#
_entry.id   AF-A0A1V6APC5-F1
#
_cell.length_a   1.000
_cell.length_b   1.000
_cell.length_c   1.000
_cell.angle_alpha   90.00
_cell.angle_beta   90.00
_cell.angle_gamma   90.00
#
_symmetry.space_group_name_H-M   'P 1'
#
loop_
_entity.id
_entity.type
_entity.pdbx_description
1 polymer ?
#
loop_
_entity_poly.entity_id
_entity_poly.type
_entity_poly.pdbx_seq_one_letter_code
_entity_poly.pdbx_strand_id
1 'polypeptide(L)'
;MDTISFGGTVACAMELAEAGALPPGFDGGRGLRFGNAAVLERLAVDVAHRLGPGDLLAEGSWRLASSCGHPEASMSVKRMEIPAYDPRASFTQALGYMTSPSGACHLRGGYAVSLAFFGGAKEIPRFSLLQSPIAIRNMQNIGILQDSLGVCRFTGYAFGSDPWSRMLSGATGMDFSVARLEEIANRIADLERLFNLEAGAVPSDDALPARFAESPVVVAGENRIVSRETQERMRRDYYQVRGWDANGRPAAGPRPPRRLDPPEGRRP
;
A
#
# COMPACT_ATOMS: atom_id res chain seq x y z
N MET A 1 2.65 -17.91 5.46
CA MET A 1 3.19 -16.72 6.16
C MET A 1 3.56 -15.70 5.11
N ASP A 2 3.14 -14.44 5.26
CA ASP A 2 3.55 -13.37 4.36
C ASP A 2 5.01 -12.98 4.66
N THR A 3 5.87 -12.99 3.63
CA THR A 3 7.30 -12.72 3.79
C THR A 3 7.58 -11.25 4.10
N ILE A 4 6.74 -10.31 3.64
CA ILE A 4 6.91 -8.88 3.90
C ILE A 4 6.62 -8.59 5.38
N SER A 5 5.42 -8.97 5.84
CA SER A 5 5.01 -8.73 7.22
C SER A 5 5.86 -9.51 8.22
N PHE A 6 6.26 -10.75 7.91
CA PHE A 6 7.22 -11.50 8.74
C PHE A 6 8.57 -10.78 8.83
N GLY A 7 9.15 -10.37 7.69
CA GLY A 7 10.42 -9.64 7.66
C GLY A 7 10.35 -8.31 8.42
N GLY A 8 9.27 -7.53 8.24
CA GLY A 8 9.06 -6.28 8.96
C GLY A 8 8.87 -6.46 10.45
N THR A 9 8.18 -7.53 10.88
CA THR A 9 8.00 -7.86 12.30
C THR A 9 9.30 -8.33 12.95
N VAL A 10 10.09 -9.16 12.26
CA VAL A 10 11.42 -9.57 12.74
C VAL A 10 12.37 -8.38 12.81
N ALA A 11 12.36 -7.48 11.82
CA ALA A 11 13.15 -6.26 11.86
C ALA A 11 12.78 -5.35 13.04
N CYS A 12 11.48 -5.18 13.30
CA CYS A 12 10.99 -4.46 14.47
C CYS A 12 11.46 -5.12 15.77
N ALA A 13 11.40 -6.45 15.86
CA ALA A 13 11.88 -7.19 17.03
C ALA A 13 13.39 -7.05 17.23
N MET A 14 14.20 -7.08 16.17
CA MET A 14 15.64 -6.84 16.24
C MET A 14 15.97 -5.43 16.73
N GLU A 15 15.23 -4.42 16.24
CA GLU A 15 15.41 -3.04 16.70
C GLU A 15 15.05 -2.88 18.19
N LEU A 16 13.93 -3.47 18.64
CA LEU A 16 13.53 -3.49 20.04
C LEU A 16 14.53 -4.25 20.92
N ALA A 17 15.13 -5.34 20.40
CA ALA A 17 16.16 -6.10 21.10
C ALA A 17 17.42 -5.26 21.34
N GLU A 18 17.90 -4.56 20.30
CA GLU A 18 19.06 -3.68 20.38
C GLU A 18 18.81 -2.46 21.29
N ALA A 19 17.56 -1.99 21.37
CA ALA A 19 17.14 -0.95 22.31
C ALA A 19 16.92 -1.47 23.74
N GLY A 20 17.00 -2.79 23.99
CA GLY A 20 16.71 -3.39 25.29
C GLY A 20 15.23 -3.29 25.72
N ALA A 21 14.33 -3.11 24.75
CA ALA A 21 12.89 -2.88 24.96
C ALA A 21 12.04 -4.16 24.91
N LEU A 22 12.62 -5.30 24.50
CA LEU A 22 11.91 -6.58 24.50
C LEU A 22 11.76 -7.15 25.92
N PRO A 23 10.72 -7.98 26.15
CA PRO A 23 10.58 -8.69 27.42
C PRO A 23 11.84 -9.50 27.80
N PRO A 24 12.18 -9.60 29.10
CA PRO A 24 13.31 -10.41 29.54
C PRO A 24 13.21 -11.86 29.05
N GLY A 25 14.30 -12.37 28.46
CA GLY A 25 14.35 -13.74 27.95
C GLY A 25 13.54 -14.00 26.68
N PHE A 26 13.01 -12.96 26.01
CA PHE A 26 12.17 -13.09 24.81
C PHE A 26 12.76 -14.02 23.75
N ASP A 27 14.04 -13.85 23.41
CA ASP A 27 14.70 -14.65 22.39
C ASP A 27 15.35 -15.93 22.93
N GLY A 28 15.21 -16.23 24.22
CA GLY A 28 15.84 -17.39 24.85
C GLY A 28 17.37 -17.41 24.75
N GLY A 29 18.01 -16.25 24.62
CA GLY A 29 19.47 -16.15 24.47
C GLY A 29 19.97 -16.45 23.04
N ARG A 30 19.08 -16.50 22.05
CA ARG A 30 19.44 -16.77 20.64
C ARG A 30 20.16 -15.59 19.97
N GLY A 31 20.22 -14.43 20.62
CA GLY A 31 20.94 -13.25 20.16
C GLY A 31 20.22 -12.56 19.01
N LEU A 32 18.94 -12.25 19.20
CA LEU A 32 18.11 -11.51 18.25
C LEU A 32 18.67 -10.10 18.04
N ARG A 33 19.31 -9.89 16.89
CA ARG A 33 19.94 -8.62 16.48
C ARG A 33 20.05 -8.54 14.97
N PHE A 34 20.26 -7.36 14.41
CA PHE A 34 20.50 -7.22 12.99
C PHE A 34 21.74 -7.99 12.54
N GLY A 35 21.67 -8.61 11.35
CA GLY A 35 22.76 -9.39 10.77
C GLY A 35 22.90 -10.83 11.29
N ASN A 36 22.12 -11.26 12.29
CA ASN A 36 22.14 -12.66 12.75
C ASN A 36 21.17 -13.54 11.94
N ALA A 37 21.64 -14.11 10.82
CA ALA A 37 20.80 -14.97 9.98
C ALA A 37 20.39 -16.30 10.67
N ALA A 38 21.16 -16.78 11.64
CA ALA A 38 20.95 -18.09 12.28
C ALA A 38 19.62 -18.18 13.06
N VAL A 39 19.01 -17.05 13.42
CA VAL A 39 17.72 -17.04 14.14
C VAL A 39 16.51 -17.11 13.20
N LEU A 40 16.67 -16.81 11.90
CA LEU A 40 15.53 -16.56 11.01
C LEU A 40 14.68 -17.80 10.74
N GLU A 41 15.30 -18.94 10.43
CA GLU A 41 14.57 -20.18 10.15
C GLU A 41 13.76 -20.63 11.36
N ARG A 42 14.39 -20.60 12.55
CA ARG A 42 13.70 -20.99 13.77
C ARG A 42 12.57 -20.03 14.12
N LEU A 43 12.77 -18.71 13.95
CA LEU A 43 11.71 -17.72 14.17
C LEU A 43 10.53 -17.93 13.22
N ALA A 44 10.77 -18.31 11.96
CA ALA A 44 9.69 -18.61 11.03
C ALA A 44 8.85 -19.81 11.51
N VAL A 45 9.50 -20.88 12.01
CA VAL A 45 8.80 -22.02 12.61
C VAL A 45 8.06 -21.61 13.88
N ASP A 46 8.72 -20.88 14.77
CA ASP A 46 8.14 -20.41 16.03
C ASP A 46 6.90 -19.54 15.76
N VAL A 47 6.94 -18.62 14.78
CA VAL A 47 5.79 -17.79 14.38
C VAL A 47 4.66 -18.62 13.77
N ALA A 48 4.99 -19.55 12.86
CA ALA A 48 4.00 -20.39 12.21
C ALA A 48 3.20 -21.25 13.20
N HIS A 49 3.84 -21.65 14.30
CA HIS A 49 3.26 -22.52 15.33
C HIS A 49 2.97 -21.81 16.65
N ARG A 50 3.15 -20.49 16.73
CA ARG A 50 3.01 -19.69 17.96
C ARG A 50 3.78 -20.26 19.16
N LEU A 51 5.05 -20.63 18.95
CA LEU A 51 5.93 -21.19 19.97
C LEU A 51 6.85 -20.12 20.57
N GLY A 52 6.87 -20.00 21.91
CA GLY A 52 7.75 -19.06 22.60
C GLY A 52 7.57 -17.62 22.08
N PRO A 53 8.64 -16.92 21.64
CA PRO A 53 8.49 -15.56 21.08
C PRO A 53 7.67 -15.51 19.79
N GLY A 54 7.51 -16.64 19.10
CA GLY A 54 6.70 -16.75 17.90
C GLY A 54 5.24 -16.34 18.11
N ASP A 55 4.69 -16.52 19.31
CA ASP A 55 3.32 -16.11 19.62
C ASP A 55 3.15 -14.59 19.54
N LEU A 56 4.05 -13.82 20.15
CA LEU A 56 4.00 -12.36 20.09
C LEU A 56 4.38 -11.82 18.71
N LEU A 57 5.35 -12.45 18.04
CA LEU A 57 5.74 -12.11 16.67
C LEU A 57 4.62 -12.39 15.64
N ALA A 58 3.73 -13.35 15.90
CA ALA A 58 2.60 -13.63 15.02
C ALA A 58 1.53 -12.51 15.00
N GLU A 59 1.57 -11.57 15.96
CA GLU A 59 0.64 -10.45 16.06
C GLU A 59 0.99 -9.24 15.16
N GLY A 60 2.18 -9.28 14.53
CA GLY A 60 2.71 -8.24 13.64
C GLY A 60 3.49 -7.13 14.37
N SER A 61 4.25 -6.35 13.61
CA SER A 61 5.17 -5.32 14.14
C SER A 61 4.45 -4.28 15.00
N TRP A 62 3.26 -3.83 14.58
CA TRP A 62 2.52 -2.79 15.29
C TRP A 62 2.11 -3.23 16.69
N ARG A 63 1.58 -4.46 16.84
CA ARG A 63 1.17 -5.00 18.15
C ARG A 63 2.37 -5.31 19.02
N LEU A 64 3.42 -5.91 18.46
CA LEU A 64 4.68 -6.16 19.15
C LEU A 64 5.25 -4.86 19.73
N ALA A 65 5.48 -3.87 18.88
CA ALA A 65 6.09 -2.60 19.24
C ALA A 65 5.24 -1.83 20.26
N SER A 66 3.92 -1.79 20.05
CA SER A 66 2.99 -1.16 21.00
C SER A 66 3.00 -1.85 22.37
N SER A 67 3.07 -3.19 22.41
CA SER A 67 3.14 -3.93 23.67
C SER A 67 4.44 -3.69 24.44
N CYS A 68 5.50 -3.30 23.75
CA CYS A 68 6.78 -2.91 24.34
C CYS A 68 6.83 -1.40 24.70
N GLY A 69 5.76 -0.63 24.47
CA GLY A 69 5.75 0.82 24.71
C GLY A 69 6.47 1.66 23.65
N HIS A 70 6.82 1.06 22.50
CA HIS A 70 7.60 1.67 21.43
C HIS A 70 6.91 1.58 20.06
N PRO A 71 5.66 2.07 19.89
CA PRO A 71 4.93 1.97 18.63
C PRO A 71 5.67 2.59 17.43
N GLU A 72 6.58 3.54 17.67
CA GLU A 72 7.45 4.16 16.66
C GLU A 72 8.46 3.21 16.02
N ALA A 73 8.76 2.06 16.64
CA ALA A 73 9.60 1.01 16.05
C ALA A 73 8.89 0.25 14.92
N SER A 74 7.56 0.34 14.83
CA SER A 74 6.77 -0.32 13.79
C SER A 74 6.76 0.50 12.49
N MET A 75 7.48 0.03 11.47
CA MET A 75 7.47 0.64 10.12
C MET A 75 6.24 0.18 9.31
N SER A 76 5.06 0.63 9.73
CA SER A 76 3.77 0.21 9.18
C SER A 76 2.83 1.37 8.84
N VAL A 77 1.99 1.23 7.82
CA VAL A 77 0.86 2.14 7.54
C VAL A 77 -0.45 1.36 7.67
N LYS A 78 -1.42 1.90 8.42
CA LYS A 78 -2.64 1.18 8.85
C LYS A 78 -2.32 -0.20 9.43
N ARG A 79 -1.24 -0.28 10.22
CA ARG A 79 -0.75 -1.50 10.89
C ARG A 79 -0.27 -2.61 9.94
N MET A 80 -0.08 -2.32 8.64
CA MET A 80 0.56 -3.23 7.70
C MET A 80 1.99 -2.78 7.40
N GLU A 81 2.94 -3.70 7.48
CA GLU A 81 4.38 -3.47 7.30
C GLU A 81 4.70 -2.91 5.91
N ILE A 82 5.65 -1.97 5.86
CA ILE A 82 6.11 -1.35 4.62
C ILE A 82 6.96 -2.33 3.80
N PRO A 83 6.75 -2.44 2.47
CA PRO A 83 7.50 -3.32 1.59
C PRO A 83 8.85 -2.70 1.18
N ALA A 84 9.58 -3.38 0.30
CA ALA A 84 11.00 -3.14 -0.02
C ALA A 84 11.35 -1.81 -0.75
N TYR A 85 10.55 -0.75 -0.64
CA TYR A 85 10.88 0.56 -1.22
C TYR A 85 10.73 1.65 -0.18
N ASP A 86 11.83 2.38 0.07
CA ASP A 86 11.85 3.51 0.99
C ASP A 86 11.05 4.70 0.42
N PRO A 87 9.98 5.16 1.09
CA PRO A 87 9.15 6.25 0.60
C PRO A 87 9.87 7.60 0.53
N ARG A 88 11.03 7.77 1.19
CA ARG A 88 11.84 9.00 1.08
C ARG A 88 12.49 9.16 -0.28
N ALA A 89 12.55 8.11 -1.10
CA ALA A 89 13.10 8.16 -2.46
C ALA A 89 12.06 8.49 -3.54
N SER A 90 10.76 8.52 -3.22
CA SER A 90 9.69 8.88 -4.16
C SER A 90 8.42 9.31 -3.45
N PHE A 91 7.97 10.55 -3.67
CA PHE A 91 6.71 11.09 -3.17
C PHE A 91 5.49 10.33 -3.70
N THR A 92 5.57 9.84 -4.93
CA THR A 92 4.50 9.01 -5.51
C THR A 92 4.38 7.67 -4.78
N GLN A 93 5.51 7.04 -4.42
CA GLN A 93 5.52 5.80 -3.63
C GLN A 93 5.03 6.07 -2.19
N ALA A 94 5.50 7.14 -1.55
CA ALA A 94 5.05 7.59 -0.24
C ALA A 94 3.52 7.72 -0.18
N LEU A 95 2.96 8.46 -1.13
CA LEU A 95 1.52 8.66 -1.24
C LEU A 95 0.76 7.35 -1.51
N GLY A 96 1.34 6.44 -2.29
CA GLY A 96 0.79 5.11 -2.53
C GLY A 96 0.63 4.29 -1.26
N TYR A 97 1.64 4.28 -0.38
CA TYR A 97 1.54 3.63 0.92
C TYR A 97 0.51 4.30 1.82
N MET A 98 0.51 5.64 1.88
CA MET A 98 -0.41 6.40 2.70
C MET A 98 -1.87 6.11 2.34
N THR A 99 -2.19 6.05 1.04
CA THR A 99 -3.58 6.03 0.55
C THR A 99 -4.09 4.65 0.13
N SER A 100 -3.23 3.63 0.15
CA SER A 100 -3.65 2.27 -0.18
C SER A 100 -4.76 1.80 0.77
N PRO A 101 -5.82 1.13 0.25
CA PRO A 101 -6.97 0.73 1.04
C PRO A 101 -6.67 -0.38 2.05
N SER A 102 -5.56 -1.12 1.88
CA SER A 102 -5.18 -2.27 2.72
C SER A 102 -4.01 -1.99 3.67
N GLY A 103 -3.55 -0.74 3.80
CA GLY A 103 -2.30 -0.39 4.50
C GLY A 103 -1.10 -0.30 3.53
N ALA A 104 0.14 -0.34 4.03
CA ALA A 104 1.35 -0.11 3.21
C ALA A 104 1.59 -1.16 2.10
N CYS A 105 0.78 -1.19 1.04
CA CYS A 105 0.92 -2.14 -0.06
C CYS A 105 1.52 -1.45 -1.28
N HIS A 106 2.63 -1.94 -1.82
CA HIS A 106 3.16 -1.38 -3.05
C HIS A 106 2.25 -1.70 -4.25
N LEU A 107 1.59 -2.86 -4.30
CA LEU A 107 0.66 -3.20 -5.39
C LEU A 107 -0.64 -2.41 -5.28
N ARG A 108 -1.39 -2.56 -4.19
CA ARG A 108 -2.68 -1.85 -4.00
C ARG A 108 -2.48 -0.33 -3.88
N GLY A 109 -1.29 0.12 -3.49
CA GLY A 109 -0.90 1.53 -3.50
C GLY A 109 -0.61 2.09 -4.89
N GLY A 110 -0.51 1.25 -5.94
CA GLY A 110 -0.37 1.67 -7.34
C GLY A 110 0.84 1.06 -8.07
N TYR A 111 1.84 0.60 -7.34
CA TYR A 111 3.16 0.13 -7.81
C TYR A 111 4.03 1.26 -8.38
N ALA A 112 4.06 2.39 -7.67
CA ALA A 112 4.63 3.66 -8.15
C ALA A 112 6.13 3.60 -8.46
N VAL A 113 6.88 2.65 -7.89
CA VAL A 113 8.30 2.43 -8.22
C VAL A 113 8.51 2.30 -9.74
N SER A 114 7.59 1.64 -10.46
CA SER A 114 7.76 1.47 -11.90
C SER A 114 7.62 2.77 -12.68
N LEU A 115 6.80 3.71 -12.19
CA LEU A 115 6.65 5.02 -12.83
C LEU A 115 7.77 5.99 -12.40
N ALA A 116 8.34 5.80 -11.22
CA ALA A 116 9.35 6.69 -10.65
C ALA A 116 10.80 6.33 -11.04
N PHE A 117 11.06 5.10 -11.48
CA PHE A 117 12.41 4.60 -11.80
C PHE A 117 12.53 3.86 -13.13
N PHE A 118 11.41 3.34 -13.67
CA PHE A 118 11.40 2.46 -14.85
C PHE A 118 10.36 2.91 -15.88
N GLY A 119 9.91 4.16 -15.81
CA GLY A 119 8.77 4.66 -16.57
C GLY A 119 9.10 4.98 -18.03
N GLY A 120 10.38 5.05 -18.38
CA GLY A 120 10.83 5.52 -19.68
C GLY A 120 10.20 6.87 -20.01
N ALA A 121 9.55 6.97 -21.17
CA ALA A 121 8.86 8.21 -21.58
C ALA A 121 7.67 8.60 -20.67
N LYS A 122 7.16 7.70 -19.82
CA LYS A 122 6.08 7.98 -18.86
C LYS A 122 6.60 8.28 -17.46
N GLU A 123 7.92 8.31 -17.27
CA GLU A 123 8.52 8.56 -15.96
C GLU A 123 8.09 9.93 -15.41
N ILE A 124 7.73 9.96 -14.12
CA ILE A 124 7.43 11.21 -13.44
C ILE A 124 8.54 11.56 -12.44
N PRO A 125 8.85 12.85 -12.23
CA PRO A 125 9.86 13.25 -11.27
C PRO A 125 9.53 12.74 -9.86
N ARG A 126 10.49 12.04 -9.26
CA ARG A 126 10.35 11.34 -7.96
C ARG A 126 9.82 12.20 -6.82
N PHE A 127 10.11 13.50 -6.86
CA PHE A 127 9.76 14.47 -5.81
C PHE A 127 8.70 15.49 -6.26
N SER A 128 7.92 15.18 -7.31
CA SER A 128 6.87 16.07 -7.80
C SER A 128 5.62 16.00 -6.93
N LEU A 129 5.39 17.05 -6.13
CA LEU A 129 4.14 17.23 -5.39
C LEU A 129 2.93 17.44 -6.30
N LEU A 130 3.15 18.01 -7.49
CA LEU A 130 2.10 18.31 -8.46
C LEU A 130 1.61 17.04 -9.18
N GLN A 131 2.52 16.17 -9.60
CA GLN A 131 2.18 15.00 -10.42
C GLN A 131 1.86 13.75 -9.59
N SER A 132 2.39 13.63 -8.37
CA SER A 132 2.19 12.44 -7.53
C SER A 132 0.71 12.10 -7.27
N PRO A 133 -0.19 13.06 -6.93
CA PRO A 133 -1.59 12.76 -6.68
C PRO A 133 -2.34 12.13 -7.86
N ILE A 134 -2.24 12.74 -9.04
CA ILE A 134 -2.93 12.21 -10.23
C ILE A 134 -2.29 10.91 -10.72
N ALA A 135 -0.96 10.79 -10.63
CA ALA A 135 -0.25 9.58 -11.00
C ALA A 135 -0.66 8.40 -10.13
N ILE A 136 -0.67 8.57 -8.80
CA ILE A 136 -1.05 7.48 -7.90
C ILE A 136 -2.52 7.11 -8.07
N ARG A 137 -3.40 8.08 -8.34
CA ARG A 137 -4.81 7.82 -8.63
C ARG A 137 -4.97 6.92 -9.85
N ASN A 138 -4.28 7.25 -10.94
CA ASN A 138 -4.32 6.47 -12.17
C ASN A 138 -3.71 5.07 -11.99
N MET A 139 -2.59 4.96 -11.25
CA MET A 139 -1.93 3.67 -11.00
C MET A 139 -2.76 2.74 -10.11
N GLN A 140 -3.45 3.28 -9.11
CA GLN A 140 -4.40 2.50 -8.31
C GLN A 140 -5.61 2.06 -9.15
N ASN A 141 -6.15 2.92 -10.02
CA ASN A 141 -7.25 2.55 -10.91
C ASN A 141 -6.84 1.43 -11.88
N ILE A 142 -5.64 1.48 -12.45
CA ILE A 142 -5.12 0.38 -13.29
C ILE A 142 -5.01 -0.91 -12.47
N GLY A 143 -4.49 -0.84 -11.24
CA GLY A 143 -4.42 -2.00 -10.36
C GLY A 143 -5.79 -2.60 -10.04
N ILE A 144 -6.78 -1.76 -9.74
CA ILE A 144 -8.17 -2.17 -9.51
C ILE A 144 -8.75 -2.91 -10.73
N LEU A 145 -8.49 -2.42 -11.95
CA LEU A 145 -8.93 -3.09 -13.16
C LEU A 145 -8.26 -4.46 -13.32
N GLN A 146 -6.96 -4.55 -13.07
CA GLN A 146 -6.22 -5.81 -13.17
C GLN A 146 -6.74 -6.84 -12.17
N ASP A 147 -6.92 -6.43 -10.90
CA ASP A 147 -7.48 -7.26 -9.84
C ASP A 147 -8.91 -7.72 -10.21
N SER A 148 -9.75 -6.84 -10.76
CA SER A 148 -11.14 -7.14 -11.13
C SER A 148 -11.26 -8.06 -12.35
N LEU A 149 -10.34 -7.95 -13.30
CA LEU A 149 -10.29 -8.80 -14.49
C LEU A 149 -9.60 -10.14 -14.23
N GLY A 150 -8.94 -10.30 -13.07
CA GLY A 150 -8.13 -11.48 -12.77
C GLY A 150 -6.87 -11.59 -13.61
N VAL A 151 -6.34 -10.47 -14.12
CA VAL A 151 -5.13 -10.46 -14.95
C VAL A 151 -3.91 -10.04 -14.14
N CYS A 152 -2.76 -10.63 -14.47
CA CYS A 152 -1.50 -10.31 -13.80
C CYS A 152 -1.13 -8.84 -14.00
N ARG A 153 -0.71 -8.16 -12.93
CA ARG A 153 -0.29 -6.76 -12.94
C ARG A 153 0.79 -6.43 -13.97
N PHE A 154 1.68 -7.39 -14.25
CA PHE A 154 2.77 -7.20 -15.21
C PHE A 154 2.32 -7.09 -16.66
N THR A 155 1.08 -7.48 -16.98
CA THR A 155 0.48 -7.21 -18.30
C THR A 155 0.42 -5.70 -18.60
N GLY A 156 0.35 -4.85 -17.57
CA GLY A 156 0.38 -3.39 -17.70
C GLY A 156 1.69 -2.81 -18.24
N TYR A 157 2.78 -3.60 -18.30
CA TYR A 157 4.02 -3.23 -18.97
C TYR A 157 3.98 -3.48 -20.48
N ALA A 158 3.11 -4.38 -20.94
CA ALA A 158 2.97 -4.70 -22.35
C ALA A 158 1.95 -3.79 -23.04
N PHE A 159 0.83 -3.51 -22.39
CA PHE A 159 -0.25 -2.69 -22.96
C PHE A 159 -1.12 -2.00 -21.90
N GLY A 160 -1.85 -0.97 -22.35
CA GLY A 160 -2.81 -0.23 -21.52
C GLY A 160 -4.18 -0.90 -21.43
N SER A 161 -5.20 -0.13 -21.02
CA SER A 161 -6.56 -0.62 -20.81
C SER A 161 -7.37 -0.88 -22.09
N ASP A 162 -6.97 -0.36 -23.25
CA ASP A 162 -7.71 -0.55 -24.51
C ASP A 162 -7.82 -2.03 -24.91
N PRO A 163 -6.73 -2.82 -24.96
CA PRO A 163 -6.85 -4.26 -25.20
C PRO A 163 -7.72 -4.99 -24.18
N TRP A 164 -7.63 -4.65 -22.88
CA TRP A 164 -8.50 -5.25 -21.86
C TRP A 164 -9.99 -4.95 -22.10
N SER A 165 -10.33 -3.74 -22.53
CA SER A 165 -11.72 -3.39 -22.85
C SER A 165 -12.28 -4.24 -23.99
N ARG A 166 -11.49 -4.42 -25.06
CA ARG A 166 -11.88 -5.25 -26.22
C ARG A 166 -11.98 -6.73 -25.87
N MET A 167 -11.03 -7.24 -25.09
CA MET A 167 -11.03 -8.62 -24.59
C MET A 167 -12.27 -8.88 -23.73
N LEU A 168 -12.60 -7.97 -22.80
CA LEU A 168 -13.76 -8.10 -21.94
C LEU A 168 -15.07 -8.05 -22.75
N SER A 169 -15.15 -7.17 -23.75
CA SER A 169 -16.31 -7.12 -24.66
C SER A 169 -16.48 -8.42 -25.43
N GLY A 170 -15.39 -8.97 -25.99
CA GLY A 170 -15.41 -10.24 -26.71
C GLY A 170 -15.79 -11.43 -25.83
N ALA A 171 -15.28 -11.48 -24.60
CA ALA A 171 -15.52 -12.57 -23.67
C ALA A 171 -16.93 -12.57 -23.06
N THR A 172 -17.49 -11.38 -22.79
CA THR A 172 -18.78 -11.25 -22.07
C THR A 172 -19.97 -10.94 -22.98
N GLY A 173 -19.72 -10.47 -24.20
CA GLY A 173 -20.76 -9.95 -25.09
C GLY A 173 -21.35 -8.59 -24.66
N MET A 174 -20.85 -7.98 -23.59
CA MET A 174 -21.22 -6.63 -23.15
C MET A 174 -20.31 -5.58 -23.76
N ASP A 175 -20.80 -4.36 -24.00
CA ASP A 175 -19.99 -3.30 -24.57
C ASP A 175 -19.10 -2.60 -23.52
N PHE A 176 -17.79 -2.84 -23.56
CA PHE A 176 -16.80 -2.14 -22.74
C PHE A 176 -15.92 -1.21 -23.57
N SER A 177 -15.74 0.00 -23.03
CA SER A 177 -14.77 1.00 -23.48
C SER A 177 -13.79 1.33 -22.36
N VAL A 178 -12.66 1.96 -22.70
CA VAL A 178 -11.70 2.48 -21.71
C VAL A 178 -12.37 3.42 -20.70
N ALA A 179 -13.26 4.31 -21.17
CA ALA A 179 -14.01 5.21 -20.31
C ALA A 179 -14.89 4.44 -19.31
N ARG A 180 -15.60 3.39 -19.78
CA ARG A 180 -16.42 2.53 -18.92
C ARG A 180 -15.58 1.80 -17.87
N LEU A 181 -14.39 1.32 -18.25
CA LEU A 181 -13.45 0.72 -17.29
C LEU A 181 -13.00 1.74 -16.24
N GLU A 182 -12.66 2.97 -16.65
CA GLU A 182 -12.28 4.02 -15.71
C GLU A 182 -13.41 4.35 -14.71
N GLU A 183 -14.66 4.43 -15.17
CA GLU A 183 -15.83 4.59 -14.28
C GLU A 183 -15.96 3.46 -13.25
N ILE A 184 -15.74 2.21 -13.67
CA ILE A 184 -15.76 1.03 -12.80
C ILE A 184 -14.64 1.13 -11.76
N ALA A 185 -13.42 1.47 -12.18
CA ALA A 185 -12.27 1.57 -11.29
C ALA A 185 -12.47 2.65 -10.22
N ASN A 186 -12.97 3.85 -10.59
CA ASN A 186 -13.28 4.90 -9.62
C ASN A 186 -14.37 4.45 -8.63
N ARG A 187 -15.42 3.78 -9.12
CA ARG A 187 -16.48 3.25 -8.24
C ARG A 187 -15.94 2.24 -7.22
N ILE A 188 -15.05 1.35 -7.64
CA ILE A 188 -14.43 0.37 -6.73
C ILE A 188 -13.54 1.09 -5.72
N ALA A 189 -12.74 2.07 -6.14
CA ALA A 189 -11.92 2.88 -5.22
C ALA A 189 -12.78 3.61 -4.16
N ASP A 190 -13.93 4.15 -4.57
CA ASP A 190 -14.88 4.79 -3.65
C ASP A 190 -15.49 3.78 -2.67
N LEU A 191 -15.88 2.60 -3.15
CA LEU A 191 -16.43 1.52 -2.31
C LEU A 191 -15.40 1.03 -1.28
N GLU A 192 -14.15 0.83 -1.68
CA GLU A 192 -13.05 0.45 -0.78
C GLU A 192 -12.82 1.53 0.29
N ARG A 193 -12.85 2.81 -0.10
CA ARG A 193 -12.70 3.92 0.84
C ARG A 193 -13.87 3.98 1.81
N LEU A 194 -15.10 3.86 1.32
CA LEU A 194 -16.29 3.87 2.17
C LEU A 194 -16.28 2.70 3.14
N PHE A 195 -15.96 1.49 2.68
CA PHE A 195 -15.80 0.34 3.57
C PHE A 195 -14.84 0.64 4.72
N ASN A 196 -13.67 1.22 4.42
CA ASN A 196 -12.69 1.58 5.44
C ASN A 196 -13.20 2.66 6.40
N LEU A 197 -13.88 3.70 5.90
CA LEU A 197 -14.47 4.75 6.73
C LEU A 197 -15.55 4.19 7.67
N GLU A 198 -16.42 3.32 7.16
CA GLU A 198 -17.45 2.65 7.98
C GLU A 198 -16.81 1.66 8.99
N ALA A 199 -15.63 1.11 8.69
CA ALA A 199 -14.83 0.33 9.63
C ALA A 199 -14.04 1.19 10.64
N GLY A 200 -14.17 2.52 10.60
CA GLY A 200 -13.56 3.45 11.55
C GLY A 200 -12.24 4.09 11.10
N ALA A 201 -11.86 3.95 9.83
CA ALA A 201 -10.70 4.66 9.31
C ALA A 201 -10.92 6.18 9.31
N VAL A 202 -9.87 6.93 9.63
CA VAL A 202 -9.87 8.39 9.67
C VAL A 202 -8.78 8.95 8.76
N PRO A 203 -8.86 10.23 8.32
CA PRO A 203 -7.85 10.83 7.45
C PRO A 203 -6.42 10.81 8.00
N SER A 204 -6.26 10.77 9.32
CA SER A 204 -4.95 10.64 9.98
C SER A 204 -4.31 9.26 9.81
N ASP A 205 -5.07 8.24 9.41
CA ASP A 205 -4.53 6.91 9.09
C ASP A 205 -3.81 6.87 7.73
N ASP A 206 -4.04 7.87 6.88
CA ASP A 206 -3.33 8.07 5.63
C ASP A 206 -2.02 8.83 5.87
N ALA A 207 -1.15 8.26 6.72
CA ALA A 207 0.10 8.86 7.17
C ALA A 207 1.24 7.84 7.23
N LEU A 208 2.47 8.32 7.07
CA LEU A 208 3.69 7.51 7.25
C LEU A 208 4.17 7.54 8.71
N PRO A 209 4.90 6.50 9.16
CA PRO A 209 5.66 6.52 10.41
C PRO A 209 6.53 7.78 10.55
N ALA A 210 6.68 8.26 11.78
CA ALA A 210 7.41 9.49 12.12
C ALA A 210 8.85 9.52 11.59
N ARG A 211 9.52 8.36 11.60
CA ARG A 211 10.87 8.16 11.06
C ARG A 211 11.05 8.70 9.65
N PHE A 212 10.05 8.61 8.78
CA PHE A 212 10.17 9.12 7.41
C PHE A 212 10.13 10.65 7.32
N ALA A 213 9.57 11.33 8.32
CA ALA A 213 9.56 12.79 8.42
C ALA A 213 10.76 13.34 9.20
N GLU A 214 11.35 12.55 10.10
CA GLU A 214 12.33 13.02 11.08
C GLU A 214 13.75 12.54 10.80
N SER A 215 13.91 11.34 10.23
CA SER A 215 15.23 10.75 9.95
C SER A 215 15.55 10.87 8.45
N PRO A 216 16.54 11.67 8.04
CA PRO A 216 16.91 11.79 6.63
C PRO A 216 17.66 10.56 6.11
N VAL A 217 17.56 10.30 4.81
CA VAL A 217 18.46 9.40 4.07
C VAL A 217 19.04 10.12 2.85
N VAL A 218 20.24 9.72 2.44
CA VAL A 218 20.87 10.28 1.23
C VAL A 218 20.28 9.61 -0.01
N VAL A 219 19.61 10.40 -0.85
CA VAL A 219 19.09 9.96 -2.16
C VAL A 219 19.65 10.88 -3.24
N ALA A 220 20.45 10.31 -4.14
CA ALA A 220 21.12 11.06 -5.21
C ALA A 220 21.93 12.27 -4.69
N GLY A 221 22.63 12.10 -3.57
CA GLY A 221 23.50 13.13 -2.97
C GLY A 221 22.80 14.13 -2.06
N GLU A 222 21.46 14.07 -1.92
CA GLU A 222 20.69 14.97 -1.07
C GLU A 222 20.03 14.24 0.10
N ASN A 223 20.01 14.88 1.27
CA ASN A 223 19.23 14.40 2.41
C ASN A 223 17.74 14.53 2.10
N ARG A 224 17.00 13.42 2.20
CA ARG A 224 15.56 13.35 1.93
C ARG A 224 14.78 12.88 3.14
N ILE A 225 13.65 13.54 3.34
CA ILE A 225 12.55 13.18 4.24
C ILE A 225 11.22 13.33 3.49
N VAL A 226 10.15 12.76 4.04
CA VAL A 226 8.77 13.06 3.65
C VAL A 226 8.13 13.83 4.80
N SER A 227 8.34 15.16 4.81
CA SER A 227 7.89 16.02 5.93
C SER A 227 6.38 15.91 6.16
N ARG A 228 5.91 16.22 7.37
CA ARG A 228 4.48 16.22 7.70
C ARG A 228 3.67 17.13 6.77
N GLU A 229 4.19 18.33 6.47
CA GLU A 229 3.61 19.24 5.48
C GLU A 229 3.51 18.62 4.07
N THR A 230 4.56 17.92 3.63
CA THR A 230 4.56 17.19 2.34
C THR A 230 3.48 16.12 2.34
N GLN A 231 3.37 15.33 3.42
CA GLN A 231 2.34 14.30 3.56
C GLN A 231 0.93 14.89 3.51
N GLU A 232 0.67 15.95 4.27
CA GLU A 232 -0.62 16.64 4.30
C GLU A 232 -1.03 17.20 2.94
N ARG A 233 -0.08 17.87 2.26
CA ARG A 233 -0.30 18.39 0.90
C ARG A 233 -0.63 17.26 -0.07
N MET A 234 0.17 16.20 -0.10
CA MET A 234 -0.07 15.06 -0.99
C MET A 234 -1.42 14.39 -0.72
N ARG A 235 -1.79 14.19 0.55
CA ARG A 235 -3.09 13.61 0.93
C ARG A 235 -4.24 14.50 0.47
N ARG A 236 -4.18 15.80 0.73
CA ARG A 236 -5.21 16.77 0.32
C ARG A 236 -5.39 16.76 -1.20
N ASP A 237 -4.29 16.90 -1.94
CA ASP A 237 -4.33 16.97 -3.40
C ASP A 237 -4.80 15.62 -3.99
N TYR A 238 -4.48 14.49 -3.33
CA TYR A 238 -4.98 13.16 -3.68
C TYR A 238 -6.50 13.02 -3.48
N TYR A 239 -7.04 13.48 -2.34
CA TYR A 239 -8.48 13.49 -2.11
C TYR A 239 -9.21 14.33 -3.16
N GLN A 240 -8.64 15.49 -3.53
CA GLN A 240 -9.20 16.34 -4.59
C GLN A 240 -9.26 15.61 -5.95
N VAL A 241 -8.17 14.98 -6.40
CA VAL A 241 -8.20 14.24 -7.69
C VAL A 241 -9.08 12.99 -7.66
N ARG A 242 -9.39 12.46 -6.47
CA ARG A 242 -10.39 11.40 -6.26
C ARG A 242 -11.82 11.91 -6.22
N GLY A 243 -12.04 13.22 -6.08
CA GLY A 243 -13.38 13.79 -5.84
C GLY A 243 -13.91 13.49 -4.42
N TRP A 244 -13.00 13.31 -3.47
CA TRP A 244 -13.31 13.10 -2.06
C TRP A 244 -13.25 14.42 -1.29
N ASP A 245 -14.00 14.51 -0.19
CA ASP A 245 -13.95 15.66 0.71
C ASP A 245 -12.66 15.68 1.57
N ALA A 246 -12.54 16.67 2.46
CA ALA A 246 -11.38 16.81 3.35
C ALA A 246 -11.23 15.64 4.35
N ASN A 247 -12.30 14.88 4.60
CA ASN A 247 -12.31 13.67 5.41
C ASN A 247 -12.04 12.40 4.57
N GLY A 248 -11.74 12.57 3.29
CA GLY A 248 -11.54 11.49 2.34
C GLY A 248 -12.82 10.68 2.08
N ARG A 249 -14.01 11.28 2.26
CA ARG A 249 -15.29 10.67 1.92
C ARG A 249 -15.65 11.02 0.47
N PRO A 250 -16.02 10.04 -0.37
CA PRO A 250 -16.50 10.32 -1.73
C PRO A 250 -17.72 11.25 -1.74
N ALA A 251 -17.69 12.32 -2.55
CA ALA A 251 -18.74 13.35 -2.56
C ALA A 251 -20.08 12.86 -3.17
N ALA A 252 -20.01 11.96 -4.14
CA ALA A 252 -21.16 11.17 -4.56
C ALA A 252 -21.02 9.81 -3.89
N GLY A 253 -21.99 9.43 -3.05
CA GLY A 253 -22.06 8.05 -2.55
C GLY A 253 -22.00 7.04 -3.71
N PRO A 254 -21.74 5.75 -3.43
CA PRO A 254 -21.52 4.77 -4.48
C PRO A 254 -22.76 4.74 -5.37
N ARG A 255 -22.62 5.15 -6.63
CA ARG A 255 -23.74 5.08 -7.57
C ARG A 255 -24.16 3.61 -7.63
N PRO A 256 -25.44 3.27 -7.41
CA PRO A 256 -25.90 1.90 -7.49
C PRO A 256 -25.45 1.33 -8.84
N PRO A 257 -25.06 0.04 -8.90
CA PRO A 257 -24.68 -0.56 -10.16
C PRO A 257 -25.83 -0.35 -11.15
N ARG A 258 -25.56 0.34 -12.26
CA ARG A 258 -26.45 0.20 -13.42
C ARG A 258 -26.47 -1.29 -13.71
N ARG A 259 -27.65 -1.91 -13.68
CA ARG A 259 -27.81 -3.30 -14.08
C ARG A 259 -27.05 -3.49 -15.39
N LEU A 260 -26.10 -4.42 -15.38
CA LEU A 260 -25.43 -4.88 -16.58
C LEU A 260 -26.42 -5.83 -17.25
N ASP A 261 -27.51 -5.28 -17.78
CA ASP A 261 -28.44 -6.12 -18.53
C ASP A 261 -27.69 -6.57 -19.81
N PRO A 262 -27.58 -7.89 -20.06
CA PRO A 262 -27.00 -8.37 -21.30
C PRO A 262 -27.83 -7.81 -22.48
N PRO A 263 -27.21 -7.54 -23.64
CA PRO A 263 -27.97 -7.11 -24.81
C PRO A 263 -29.09 -8.11 -25.10
N GLU A 264 -30.31 -7.58 -25.26
CA GLU A 264 -31.49 -8.38 -25.60
C GLU A 264 -31.20 -9.25 -26.83
N GLY A 265 -31.29 -10.58 -26.67
CA GLY A 265 -31.26 -11.51 -27.81
C GLY A 265 -30.17 -12.58 -27.84
N ARG A 266 -29.29 -12.70 -26.83
CA ARG A 266 -28.42 -13.88 -26.70
C ARG A 266 -28.76 -14.70 -25.46
N ARG A 267 -29.54 -15.78 -25.64
CA ARG A 267 -29.65 -16.88 -24.68
C ARG A 267 -28.51 -17.88 -24.93
N PRO A 268 -28.06 -18.61 -23.89
CA PRO A 268 -26.93 -19.54 -23.96
C PRO A 268 -27.12 -20.64 -25.01
#